data_AF-A0A2E9JDQ4-F1
#
_entry.id   AF-A0A2E9JDQ4-F1
#
_cell.length_a   1.000
_cell.length_b   1.000
_cell.length_c   1.000
_cell.angle_alpha   90.00
_cell.angle_beta   90.00
_cell.angle_gamma   90.00
#
_symmetry.space_group_name_H-M   'P 1'
#
loop_
_entity.id
_entity.type
_entity.pdbx_description
1 polymer ?
#
loop_
_entity_poly.entity_id
_entity_poly.type
_entity_poly.pdbx_seq_one_letter_code
_entity_poly.pdbx_strand_id
1 'polypeptide(L)'
;MSKKQSEASGETRGVTIDQRLIEEGTAQLTSEIRVLEAWLEELQASDDGDAEVIAARKSYSDMLRSRKEMLSTLAKQAKLQTV
;
A
#
# COMPACT_ATOMS: atom_id res chain seq x y z
N MET A 1 1.53 -40.25 -36.20
CA MET A 1 1.84 -40.26 -34.75
C MET A 1 1.69 -38.82 -34.27
N SER A 2 0.51 -38.40 -33.86
CA SER A 2 0.00 -38.41 -32.47
C SER A 2 0.77 -37.52 -31.51
N LYS A 3 0.14 -36.39 -31.14
CA LYS A 3 0.14 -35.68 -29.84
C LYS A 3 1.51 -35.31 -29.23
N LYS A 4 1.75 -34.11 -28.72
CA LYS A 4 0.83 -33.30 -27.90
C LYS A 4 1.46 -31.91 -27.75
N GLN A 5 0.68 -30.87 -28.01
CA GLN A 5 0.85 -29.58 -27.35
C GLN A 5 0.85 -29.81 -25.83
N SER A 6 1.84 -29.23 -25.14
CA SER A 6 1.70 -28.89 -23.73
C SER A 6 1.87 -27.39 -23.66
N GLU A 7 0.74 -26.72 -23.85
CA GLU A 7 0.55 -25.31 -23.55
C GLU A 7 0.89 -25.11 -22.07
N ALA A 8 1.88 -24.25 -21.80
CA ALA A 8 2.05 -23.66 -20.49
C ALA A 8 0.89 -22.67 -20.30
N SER A 9 -0.29 -23.19 -19.97
CA SER A 9 -1.37 -22.40 -19.38
C SER A 9 -0.87 -21.95 -18.02
N GLY A 10 -0.21 -20.79 -18.00
CA GLY A 10 -0.08 -19.95 -16.83
C GLY A 10 -1.48 -19.54 -16.42
N GLU A 11 -2.17 -20.45 -15.74
CA GLU A 11 -3.39 -20.16 -15.03
C GLU A 11 -3.00 -19.08 -14.02
N THR A 12 -3.33 -17.82 -14.32
CA THR A 12 -3.61 -16.82 -13.29
C THR A 12 -4.79 -17.37 -12.50
N ARG A 13 -4.52 -18.36 -11.64
CA ARG A 13 -5.38 -18.73 -10.53
C ARG A 13 -5.51 -17.44 -9.75
N GLY A 14 -6.65 -16.77 -9.91
CA GLY A 14 -6.96 -15.57 -9.15
C GLY A 14 -6.68 -15.88 -7.70
N VAL A 15 -5.65 -15.22 -7.14
CA VAL A 15 -5.35 -15.36 -5.72
C VAL A 15 -6.49 -14.67 -5.00
N THR A 16 -7.45 -15.47 -4.52
CA THR A 16 -8.49 -14.97 -3.62
C THR A 16 -7.81 -14.69 -2.29
N ILE A 17 -7.69 -13.40 -1.96
CA ILE A 17 -7.18 -12.95 -0.68
C ILE A 17 -8.33 -13.09 0.32
N ASP A 18 -8.02 -13.58 1.52
CA ASP A 18 -9.02 -13.67 2.59
C ASP A 18 -9.56 -12.27 2.93
N GLN A 19 -10.88 -12.13 3.00
CA GLN A 19 -11.55 -10.84 3.26
C GLN A 19 -11.14 -10.24 4.60
N ARG A 20 -10.91 -11.06 5.63
CA ARG A 20 -10.44 -10.60 6.93
C ARG A 20 -9.01 -10.06 6.84
N LEU A 21 -8.16 -10.69 6.02
CA LEU A 21 -6.81 -10.19 5.77
C LEU A 21 -6.82 -8.82 5.07
N ILE A 22 -7.77 -8.59 4.16
CA ILE A 22 -7.98 -7.27 3.52
C ILE A 22 -8.39 -6.23 4.56
N GLU A 23 -9.33 -6.56 5.45
CA GLU A 23 -9.80 -5.66 6.50
C GLU A 23 -8.70 -5.32 7.50
N GLU A 24 -7.95 -6.32 7.98
CA GLU A 24 -6.82 -6.13 8.88
C GLU A 24 -5.72 -5.27 8.23
N GLY A 25 -5.36 -5.57 6.97
CA GLY A 25 -4.39 -4.78 6.21
C GLY A 25 -4.85 -3.34 5.96
N THR A 26 -6.13 -3.13 5.68
CA THR A 26 -6.73 -1.80 5.52
C THR A 26 -6.68 -1.01 6.82
N ALA A 27 -7.04 -1.63 7.93
CA ALA A 27 -7.02 -0.99 9.25
C ALA A 27 -5.58 -0.60 9.65
N GLN A 28 -4.62 -1.49 9.41
CA GLN A 28 -3.20 -1.23 9.68
C GLN A 28 -2.69 -0.05 8.84
N LEU A 29 -2.87 -0.09 7.52
CA LEU A 29 -2.42 0.99 6.63
C LEU A 29 -3.07 2.33 6.99
N THR A 30 -4.35 2.32 7.37
CA THR A 30 -5.04 3.54 7.81
C THR A 30 -4.45 4.11 9.09
N SER A 31 -4.09 3.24 10.05
CA SER A 31 -3.41 3.66 11.28
C SER A 31 -2.03 4.25 11.00
N GLU A 32 -1.23 3.59 10.16
CA GLU A 32 0.10 4.06 9.76
C GLU A 32 0.04 5.42 9.06
N ILE A 33 -0.94 5.61 8.15
CA ILE A 33 -1.18 6.89 7.46
C ILE A 33 -1.45 8.01 8.47
N ARG A 34 -2.35 7.79 9.44
CA ARG A 34 -2.69 8.82 10.45
C ARG A 34 -1.49 9.23 11.30
N VAL A 35 -0.66 8.27 11.69
CA VAL A 35 0.56 8.55 12.45
C VAL A 35 1.54 9.38 11.63
N LEU A 36 1.77 9.02 10.37
CA LEU A 36 2.64 9.78 9.46
C LEU A 36 2.12 11.19 9.19
N GLU A 37 0.80 11.35 9.03
CA GLU A 37 0.16 12.66 8.86
C GLU A 37 0.36 13.54 10.10
N ALA A 38 0.15 13.00 11.31
CA ALA A 38 0.37 13.72 12.55
C ALA A 38 1.85 14.15 12.73
N TRP A 39 2.80 13.27 12.44
CA TRP A 39 4.23 13.62 12.49
C TRP A 39 4.62 14.68 11.46
N LEU A 40 4.04 14.62 10.26
CA LEU A 40 4.29 15.64 9.24
C LEU A 40 3.71 17.00 9.62
N GLU A 41 2.53 17.04 10.26
CA GLU A 41 1.95 18.28 10.80
C GLU A 41 2.83 18.87 11.91
N GLU A 42 3.35 18.04 12.81
CA GLU A 42 4.27 18.48 13.88
C GLU A 42 5.60 19.02 13.31
N LEU A 43 6.14 18.37 12.28
CA LEU A 43 7.34 18.85 11.57
C LEU A 43 7.10 20.14 10.79
N GLN A 44 5.88 20.38 10.29
CA GLN A 44 5.52 21.65 9.64
C GLN A 44 5.33 22.81 10.62
N ALA A 45 4.95 22.50 11.86
CA ALA A 45 4.87 23.49 12.94
C ALA A 45 6.26 23.82 13.54
N SER A 46 7.27 23.03 13.21
CA SER A 46 8.67 23.20 13.64
C SER A 46 9.45 24.11 12.68
N ASP A 47 10.60 24.64 13.13
CA ASP A 47 11.41 25.59 12.36
C ASP A 47 11.91 24.98 11.03
N ASP A 48 11.58 25.63 9.92
CA ASP A 48 11.80 25.15 8.55
C ASP A 48 13.27 25.19 8.09
N GLY A 49 14.16 25.75 8.91
CA GLY A 49 15.58 25.93 8.59
C GLY A 49 16.49 24.75 8.95
N ASP A 50 16.02 23.78 9.73
CA ASP A 50 16.83 22.64 10.15
C ASP A 50 16.92 21.57 9.05
N ALA A 51 18.14 21.25 8.63
CA ALA A 51 18.41 20.23 7.61
C ALA A 51 17.87 18.84 8.01
N GLU A 52 17.85 18.51 9.30
CA GLU A 52 17.30 17.26 9.82
C GLU A 52 15.78 17.24 9.71
N VAL A 53 15.11 18.36 10.02
CA VAL A 53 13.65 18.51 9.88
C VAL A 53 13.24 18.40 8.41
N ILE A 54 13.99 19.05 7.51
CA ILE A 54 13.75 18.96 6.05
C ILE A 54 13.90 17.50 5.58
N ALA A 55 14.95 16.80 6.02
CA ALA A 55 15.19 15.41 5.65
C ALA A 55 14.09 14.48 6.19
N ALA A 56 13.71 14.64 7.46
CA ALA A 56 12.64 13.87 8.10
C ALA A 56 11.30 14.08 7.37
N ARG A 57 10.93 15.33 7.08
CA ARG A 57 9.71 15.67 6.35
C ARG A 57 9.67 15.01 4.98
N LYS A 58 10.80 15.00 4.25
CA LYS A 58 10.89 14.32 2.95
C LYS A 58 10.68 12.81 3.10
N SER A 59 11.42 12.17 4.00
CA SER A 59 11.29 10.72 4.25
C SER A 59 9.88 10.31 4.67
N TYR A 60 9.24 11.09 5.54
CA TYR A 60 7.89 10.79 6.03
C TYR A 60 6.84 11.00 4.94
N SER A 61 7.02 12.01 4.08
CA SER A 61 6.16 12.24 2.92
C SER A 61 6.24 11.09 1.91
N ASP A 62 7.45 10.57 1.66
CA ASP A 62 7.66 9.43 0.76
C ASP A 62 7.02 8.15 1.32
N MET A 63 7.18 7.89 2.63
CA MET A 63 6.49 6.78 3.30
C MET A 63 4.97 6.93 3.23
N LEU A 64 4.44 8.13 3.49
CA LEU A 64 3.00 8.40 3.42
C LEU A 64 2.44 8.10 2.03
N ARG A 65 3.15 8.52 0.96
CA ARG A 65 2.78 8.19 -0.42
C ARG A 65 2.72 6.68 -0.63
N SER A 66 3.75 5.94 -0.22
CA SER A 66 3.80 4.48 -0.36
C SER A 66 2.63 3.79 0.36
N ARG A 67 2.28 4.23 1.58
CA ARG A 67 1.12 3.68 2.32
C ARG A 67 -0.20 3.95 1.62
N LYS A 68 -0.40 5.16 1.09
CA LYS A 68 -1.60 5.52 0.32
C LYS A 68 -1.72 4.73 -0.99
N GLU A 69 -0.62 4.49 -1.67
CA GLU A 69 -0.57 3.66 -2.89
C GLU A 69 -0.89 2.19 -2.60
N MET A 70 -0.35 1.63 -1.51
CA MET A 70 -0.67 0.27 -1.08
C MET A 70 -2.14 0.12 -0.71
N LEU A 71 -2.69 1.09 0.04
CA LEU A 71 -4.12 1.11 0.39
C LEU A 71 -5.01 1.18 -0.85
N SER A 72 -4.66 2.01 -1.83
CA SER A 72 -5.37 2.09 -3.11
C SER A 72 -5.31 0.77 -3.88
N THR A 73 -4.17 0.09 -3.86
CA THR A 73 -3.98 -1.21 -4.52
C THR A 73 -4.81 -2.30 -3.84
N LEU A 74 -4.79 -2.35 -2.51
CA LEU A 74 -5.59 -3.29 -1.72
C LEU A 74 -7.09 -3.08 -1.96
N ALA A 75 -7.55 -1.83 -2.00
CA ALA A 75 -8.95 -1.51 -2.30
C ALA A 75 -9.37 -1.94 -3.73
N LYS A 76 -8.48 -1.79 -4.72
CA LYS A 76 -8.72 -2.28 -6.08
C LYS A 76 -8.82 -3.80 -6.12
N GLN A 77 -7.92 -4.51 -5.42
CA GLN A 77 -7.94 -5.97 -5.34
C GLN A 77 -9.20 -6.50 -4.66
N ALA A 78 -9.60 -5.88 -3.54
CA ALA A 78 -10.85 -6.23 -2.85
C ALA A 78 -12.07 -6.11 -3.78
N LYS A 79 -12.16 -5.01 -4.54
CA LYS A 79 -13.24 -4.80 -5.51
C LYS A 79 -13.26 -5.85 -6.63
N LEU A 80 -12.09 -6.29 -7.09
CA LEU A 80 -11.97 -7.32 -8.13
C LEU A 80 -12.34 -8.72 -7.63
N GLN A 81 -12.33 -8.97 -6.31
CA GLN A 81 -12.75 -10.25 -5.74
C GLN A 81 -14.27 -10.34 -5.50
N THR A 82 -14.97 -9.21 -5.51
CA THR A 82 -16.43 -9.15 -5.32
C THR A 82 -17.25 -9.30 -6.61
N VAL A 83 -16.60 -9.42 -7.78
CA VAL A 83 -17.23 -9.58 -9.11
C VAL A 83 -17.19 -11.00 -9.63
#